data_AF-A0A5K1C7Z7-F1
#
_entry.id   AF-A0A5K1C7Z7-F1
#
_cell.length_a   1.000
_cell.length_b   1.000
_cell.length_c   1.000
_cell.angle_alpha   90.00
_cell.angle_beta   90.00
_cell.angle_gamma   90.00
#
_symmetry.space_group_name_H-M   'P 1'
#
loop_
_entity.id
_entity.type
_entity.pdbx_description
1 polymer ?
#
loop_
_entity_poly.entity_id
_entity_poly.type
_entity_poly.pdbx_seq_one_letter_code
_entity_poly.pdbx_strand_id
1 'polypeptide(L)' 'DKMDVSVNQLSGELPVSLSELQRLEYLNLSKNSFDGHIPGNLD' A
#
# COMPACT_ATOMS: atom_id res chain seq x y z
N ASP A 1 -4.42 7.92 -10.91
CA ASP A 1 -5.47 7.09 -10.25
C ASP A 1 -5.31 7.08 -8.72
N LYS A 2 -6.42 6.95 -7.99
CA LYS A 2 -6.43 6.92 -6.51
C LYS A 2 -7.01 5.61 -6.01
N MET A 3 -6.37 5.00 -5.02
CA MET A 3 -6.82 3.78 -4.35
C MET A 3 -6.93 4.03 -2.84
N ASP A 4 -8.12 3.81 -2.29
CA ASP A 4 -8.36 3.89 -0.86
C ASP A 4 -8.85 2.52 -0.36
N VAL A 5 -8.04 1.90 0.49
CA VAL A 5 -8.35 0.65 1.19
C VAL A 5 -8.23 0.83 2.70
N SER A 6 -8.42 2.06 3.17
CA SER A 6 -8.36 2.38 4.59
C SER A 6 -9.51 1.75 5.37
N VAL A 7 -9.32 1.60 6.69
CA VAL A 7 -10.33 1.07 7.62
C VAL A 7 -10.73 -0.38 7.30
N ASN A 8 -9.73 -1.22 7.09
CA ASN A 8 -9.94 -2.66 6.92
C ASN A 8 -9.11 -3.45 7.94
N GLN A 9 -9.26 -4.77 7.90
CA GLN A 9 -8.49 -5.71 8.73
C GLN A 9 -7.41 -6.40 7.91
N LEU A 10 -6.86 -5.73 6.89
CA LEU A 10 -5.78 -6.27 6.07
C LEU A 10 -4.49 -6.29 6.90
N SER A 11 -3.67 -7.32 6.71
CA SER A 11 -2.43 -7.54 7.46
C SER A 11 -1.36 -8.22 6.62
N GLY A 12 -0.13 -8.24 7.13
CA GLY A 12 1.04 -8.78 6.45
C GLY A 12 1.81 -7.70 5.70
N GLU A 13 2.85 -8.13 4.98
CA GLU A 13 3.74 -7.23 4.25
C GLU A 13 3.09 -6.70 2.96
N LEU A 14 3.45 -5.47 2.59
CA LEU A 14 3.04 -4.91 1.30
C LEU A 14 3.78 -5.61 0.16
N PRO A 15 3.06 -6.07 -0.89
CA PRO A 15 3.70 -6.75 -2.00
C PRO A 15 4.57 -5.79 -2.81
N VAL A 16 5.72 -6.25 -3.30
CA VAL A 16 6.64 -5.41 -4.09
C VAL A 16 6.00 -4.89 -5.38
N SER A 17 5.03 -5.62 -5.92
CA SER A 17 4.25 -5.24 -7.10
C SER A 17 3.39 -3.99 -6.89
N LEU A 18 3.14 -3.57 -5.65
CA LEU A 18 2.49 -2.30 -5.35
C LEU A 18 3.28 -1.12 -5.92
N SER A 19 4.61 -1.26 -6.03
CA SER A 19 5.48 -0.26 -6.65
C SER A 19 5.46 -0.25 -8.18
N GLU A 20 4.90 -1.28 -8.81
CA GLU A 20 4.80 -1.38 -10.27
C GLU A 20 3.60 -0.59 -10.81
N LEU A 21 2.76 -0.04 -9.93
CA LEU A 21 1.57 0.72 -10.27
C LEU A 21 1.91 2.14 -10.76
N GLN A 22 2.41 2.24 -11.99
CA GLN A 22 2.91 3.49 -12.63
C GLN A 22 1.90 4.65 -12.71
N ARG A 23 0.59 4.38 -12.59
CA ARG A 23 -0.48 5.40 -12.68
C ARG A 23 -1.11 5.73 -11.34
N LEU A 24 -0.67 5.07 -10.26
CA LEU A 24 -1.20 5.30 -8.93
C LEU A 24 -0.59 6.59 -8.37
N GLU A 25 -1.45 7.58 -8.16
CA GLU A 25 -1.09 8.91 -7.63
C GLU A 25 -1.31 9.00 -6.12
N TYR A 26 -2.22 8.17 -5.60
CA TYR A 26 -2.58 8.18 -4.20
C TYR A 26 -2.98 6.79 -3.74
N LEU A 27 -2.43 6.38 -2.61
CA LEU A 27 -2.75 5.13 -1.95
C LEU A 27 -2.99 5.38 -0.47
N ASN A 28 -4.17 5.03 0.02
CA ASN A 28 -4.50 5.11 1.44
C ASN A 28 -4.61 3.70 2.03
N LEU A 29 -3.61 3.34 2.83
CA LEU A 29 -3.53 2.07 3.58
C LEU A 29 -3.88 2.24 5.06
N SER A 30 -4.24 3.45 5.49
CA SER A 30 -4.39 3.78 6.92
C SER A 30 -5.45 2.92 7.60
N LYS A 31 -5.30 2.71 8.91
CA LYS A 31 -6.23 1.89 9.72
C LYS A 31 -6.37 0.46 9.15
N ASN A 32 -5.23 -0.15 8.85
CA ASN A 32 -5.03 -1.58 8.62
C ASN A 32 -3.93 -2.07 9.57
N SER A 33 -3.59 -3.35 9.48
CA SER A 33 -2.58 -4.03 10.29
C SER A 33 -1.40 -4.52 9.44
N PHE A 34 -1.00 -3.76 8.42
CA PHE A 34 0.18 -4.07 7.61
C PHE A 34 1.46 -3.96 8.43
N ASP A 35 2.43 -4.82 8.15
CA ASP A 35 3.74 -4.87 8.78
C ASP A 35 4.87 -4.95 7.74
N GLY A 36 6.12 -5.11 8.19
CA GLY A 36 7.28 -5.15 7.32
C GLY A 36 7.72 -3.77 6.80
N HIS A 37 8.38 -3.76 5.64
CA HIS A 37 8.97 -2.56 5.06
C HIS A 37 8.09 -2.02 3.92
N ILE A 38 8.12 -0.70 3.74
CA ILE A 38 7.58 -0.09 2.53
C ILE A 38 8.45 -0.58 1.35
N PRO A 39 7.86 -1.11 0.26
CA PRO A 39 8.63 -1.51 -0.93
C PRO A 39 9.46 -0.32 -1.44
N GLY A 40 10.78 -0.49 -1.60
CA GLY A 40 11.75 0.61 -1.79
C GLY A 40 11.61 1.51 -3.02
N ASN A 41 10.56 1.33 -3.82
CA ASN A 41 10.15 2.23 -4.91
C ASN A 41 8.95 3.13 -4.50
N LEU A 42 8.48 3.04 -3.25
CA LEU A 42 7.37 3.82 -2.67
C LEU A 42 7.85 4.79 -1.57
N ASP A 43 9.16 4.85 -1.30
CA ASP A 43 9.81 5.85 -0.42
C ASP A 43 9.91 7.25 -1.08
#